data_AF-A0A6L3MIY3-F1
#
_entry.id   AF-A0A6L3MIY3-F1
#
_cell.length_a   1.000
_cell.length_b   1.000
_cell.length_c   1.000
_cell.angle_alpha   90.00
_cell.angle_beta   90.00
_cell.angle_gamma   90.00
#
_symmetry.space_group_name_H-M   'P 1'
#
loop_
_entity.id
_entity.type
_entity.pdbx_description
1 polymer ?
#
loop_
_entity_poly.entity_id
_entity_poly.type
_entity_poly.pdbx_seq_one_letter_code
_entity_poly.pdbx_strand_id
1 'polypeptide(L)'
;SYLATASARDATQIALIGQVAQAWLNYAYANANLKLADQTLKAQLESYNLNKKRFDVGIDSEVPVRQAQISVETARNDVANYKTQIAQAQNLLNLLVGQQVPANLLPAQRVNRITATNTIGSGIPSDLLNNRPDVRAAEYKLSAAGANIGAAKAR
;
A
#
# COMPACT_ATOMS: atom_id res chain seq x y z
N SER A 1 -26.88 2.15 -23.76
CA SER A 1 -26.33 0.91 -23.17
C SER A 1 -24.83 0.70 -23.47
N TYR A 2 -24.34 1.02 -24.68
CA TYR A 2 -22.91 0.91 -25.03
C TYR A 2 -21.99 1.98 -24.39
N LEU A 3 -22.41 3.26 -24.35
CA LEU A 3 -21.60 4.34 -23.76
C LEU A 3 -21.44 4.21 -22.23
N ALA A 4 -22.46 3.68 -21.55
CA ALA A 4 -22.41 3.39 -20.11
C ALA A 4 -21.47 2.22 -19.78
N THR A 5 -21.38 1.21 -20.65
CA THR A 5 -20.45 0.08 -20.49
C THR A 5 -19.01 0.47 -20.84
N ALA A 6 -18.80 1.33 -21.84
CA ALA A 6 -17.49 1.92 -22.13
C ALA A 6 -16.96 2.75 -20.94
N SER A 7 -17.80 3.64 -20.38
CA SER A 7 -17.41 4.44 -19.21
C SER A 7 -17.14 3.56 -17.98
N ALA A 8 -17.92 2.50 -17.77
CA ALA A 8 -17.67 1.54 -16.67
C ALA A 8 -16.35 0.76 -16.84
N ARG A 9 -15.95 0.44 -18.08
CA ARG A 9 -14.66 -0.17 -18.38
C ARG A 9 -13.51 0.77 -18.02
N ASP A 10 -13.58 2.03 -18.44
CA ASP A 10 -12.54 3.03 -18.15
C ASP A 10 -12.40 3.27 -16.65
N ALA A 11 -13.53 3.32 -15.91
CA ALA A 11 -13.56 3.39 -14.45
C ALA A 11 -12.76 2.26 -13.80
N THR A 12 -13.04 1.05 -14.26
CA THR A 12 -12.46 -0.18 -13.72
C THR A 12 -10.97 -0.25 -14.03
N GLN A 13 -10.56 0.18 -15.24
CA GLN A 13 -9.17 0.22 -15.63
C GLN A 13 -8.37 1.22 -14.78
N ILE A 14 -8.89 2.43 -14.56
CA ILE A 14 -8.23 3.43 -13.70
C ILE A 14 -8.13 2.91 -12.26
N ALA A 15 -9.21 2.31 -11.74
CA ALA A 15 -9.21 1.73 -10.40
C ALA A 15 -8.17 0.59 -10.27
N LEU A 16 -8.09 -0.29 -11.27
CA LEU A 16 -7.12 -1.39 -11.29
C LEU A 16 -5.68 -0.87 -11.31
N ILE A 17 -5.37 0.12 -12.15
CA ILE A 17 -4.04 0.75 -12.20
C ILE A 17 -3.69 1.37 -10.84
N GLY A 18 -4.63 2.07 -10.22
CA GLY A 18 -4.45 2.66 -8.89
C GLY A 18 -4.19 1.61 -7.81
N GLN A 19 -4.95 0.50 -7.83
CA GLN A 19 -4.76 -0.62 -6.89
C GLN A 19 -3.40 -1.30 -7.07
N VAL A 20 -2.97 -1.53 -8.32
CA VAL A 20 -1.64 -2.10 -8.61
C VAL A 20 -0.53 -1.18 -8.11
N ALA A 21 -0.64 0.12 -8.38
CA ALA A 21 0.34 1.10 -7.92
C ALA A 21 0.42 1.14 -6.38
N GLN A 22 -0.72 1.13 -5.70
CA GLN A 22 -0.75 1.11 -4.24
C GLN A 22 -0.15 -0.17 -3.66
N ALA A 23 -0.49 -1.33 -4.21
CA ALA A 23 0.05 -2.61 -3.76
C ALA A 23 1.57 -2.68 -3.96
N TRP A 24 2.07 -2.15 -5.07
CA TRP A 24 3.50 -2.05 -5.37
C TRP A 24 4.24 -1.14 -4.38
N LEU A 25 3.65 0.02 -4.05
CA LEU A 25 4.21 0.93 -3.04
C LEU A 25 4.20 0.32 -1.63
N ASN A 26 3.14 -0.39 -1.27
CA ASN A 26 3.04 -1.09 0.01
C ASN A 26 4.13 -2.17 0.13
N TYR A 27 4.37 -2.93 -0.94
CA TYR A 27 5.46 -3.90 -1.00
C TYR A 27 6.83 -3.22 -0.80
N ALA A 28 7.08 -2.09 -1.46
CA ALA A 28 8.32 -1.33 -1.32
C ALA A 28 8.53 -0.81 0.12
N TYR A 29 7.47 -0.28 0.72
CA TYR A 29 7.48 0.25 2.07
C TYR A 29 7.77 -0.85 3.09
N ALA A 30 7.07 -1.99 2.99
CA ALA A 30 7.27 -3.13 3.88
C ALA A 30 8.70 -3.71 3.77
N ASN A 31 9.28 -3.76 2.56
CA ASN A 31 10.68 -4.16 2.39
C ASN A 31 11.67 -3.20 3.05
N ALA A 32 11.47 -1.89 2.86
CA ALA A 32 12.33 -0.89 3.49
C ALA A 32 12.26 -0.95 5.02
N ASN A 33 11.06 -1.13 5.57
CA ASN A 33 10.84 -1.27 7.00
C ASN A 33 11.37 -2.58 7.56
N LEU A 34 11.28 -3.69 6.82
CA LEU A 34 11.91 -4.94 7.23
C LEU A 34 13.42 -4.75 7.40
N LYS A 35 14.07 -4.10 6.43
CA LYS A 35 15.52 -3.81 6.52
C LYS A 35 15.86 -2.95 7.74
N LEU A 36 15.04 -1.95 8.04
CA LEU A 36 15.22 -1.13 9.24
C LEU A 36 15.00 -1.94 10.52
N ALA A 37 13.94 -2.76 10.57
CA ALA A 37 13.61 -3.60 11.72
C ALA A 37 14.72 -4.64 11.99
N ASP A 38 15.34 -5.21 10.96
CA ASP A 38 16.49 -6.10 11.11
C ASP A 38 17.71 -5.37 11.72
N GLN A 39 17.96 -4.12 11.31
CA GLN A 39 19.01 -3.29 11.89
C GLN A 39 18.72 -2.95 13.35
N THR A 40 17.47 -2.60 13.67
CA THR A 40 17.03 -2.36 15.04
C THR A 40 17.18 -3.61 15.89
N LEU A 41 16.73 -4.77 15.42
CA LEU A 41 16.87 -6.04 16.13
C LEU A 41 18.34 -6.34 16.45
N LYS A 42 19.24 -6.12 15.49
CA LYS A 42 20.68 -6.29 15.72
C LYS A 42 21.20 -5.38 16.84
N ALA A 43 20.86 -4.09 16.82
CA ALA A 43 21.28 -3.13 17.85
C ALA A 43 20.70 -3.48 19.24
N GLN A 44 19.45 -3.96 19.30
CA GLN A 44 18.84 -4.40 20.56
C GLN A 44 19.50 -5.66 21.11
N LEU A 45 19.89 -6.61 20.25
CA LEU A 45 20.64 -7.80 20.66
C LEU A 45 22.02 -7.43 21.22
N GLU A 46 22.72 -6.49 20.60
CA GLU A 46 24.00 -5.98 21.11
C GLU A 46 23.84 -5.34 22.50
N SER A 47 22.79 -4.54 22.70
CA SER A 47 22.46 -3.92 23.99
C SER A 47 22.10 -4.96 25.06
N TYR A 48 21.29 -5.95 24.71
CA TYR A 48 20.96 -7.07 25.59
C TYR A 48 22.22 -7.83 26.02
N ASN A 49 23.10 -8.16 25.08
CA ASN A 49 24.34 -8.88 25.36
C ASN A 49 25.29 -8.08 26.26
N LEU A 50 25.37 -6.75 26.07
CA LEU A 50 26.16 -5.87 26.93
C LEU A 50 25.63 -5.86 28.36
N ASN A 51 24.32 -5.64 28.52
CA ASN A 51 23.68 -5.62 29.85
C ASN A 51 23.80 -6.98 30.54
N LYS A 52 23.62 -8.07 29.78
CA LYS A 52 23.75 -9.43 30.30
C LYS A 52 25.16 -9.68 30.83
N LYS A 53 26.20 -9.29 30.09
CA LYS A 53 27.59 -9.38 30.55
C LYS A 53 27.83 -8.59 31.84
N ARG A 54 27.33 -7.35 31.94
CA ARG A 54 27.47 -6.49 33.14
C ARG A 54 26.78 -7.09 34.36
N PHE A 55 25.59 -7.67 34.19
CA PHE A 55 24.89 -8.40 35.23
C PHE A 55 25.65 -9.66 35.65
N ASP A 56 26.14 -10.45 34.70
CA ASP A 56 26.85 -11.72 34.98
C ASP A 56 28.15 -11.51 35.77
N VAL A 57 28.78 -10.33 35.64
CA VAL A 57 29.95 -9.93 36.45
C VAL A 57 29.58 -9.10 37.69
N GLY A 58 28.29 -8.95 38.00
CA GLY A 58 27.78 -8.26 39.20
C GLY A 58 27.90 -6.74 39.20
N ILE A 59 28.12 -6.09 38.05
CA ILE A 59 28.25 -4.63 37.94
C ILE A 59 26.88 -3.93 38.00
N ASP A 60 25.85 -4.53 37.39
CA ASP A 60 24.50 -3.98 37.28
C ASP A 60 23.46 -4.97 37.83
N SER A 61 22.25 -4.48 38.10
CA SER A 61 21.10 -5.33 38.48
C SER A 61 20.50 -6.07 37.27
N GLU A 62 19.54 -6.98 37.49
CA GLU A 62 18.88 -7.70 36.39
C GLU A 62 17.92 -6.80 35.57
N VAL A 63 17.50 -5.66 36.11
CA VAL A 63 16.47 -4.79 35.50
C VAL A 63 16.85 -4.34 34.07
N PRO A 64 18.06 -3.81 33.80
CA PRO A 64 18.50 -3.48 32.44
C PRO A 64 18.52 -4.66 31.46
N VAL A 65 18.77 -5.88 31.95
CA VAL A 65 18.74 -7.10 31.13
C VAL A 65 17.31 -7.40 30.68
N ARG A 66 16.35 -7.37 31.61
CA ARG A 66 14.94 -7.60 31.32
C ARG A 66 14.37 -6.53 30.39
N GLN A 67 14.74 -5.27 30.60
CA GLN A 67 14.32 -4.18 29.73
C GLN A 67 14.85 -4.36 28.29
N ALA A 68 16.13 -4.70 28.14
CA ALA A 68 16.71 -4.96 26.83
C ALA A 68 16.10 -6.21 26.16
N GLN A 69 15.76 -7.24 26.94
CA GLN A 69 15.07 -8.42 26.43
C GLN A 69 13.69 -8.06 25.85
N ILE A 70 12.91 -7.23 26.54
CA ILE A 70 11.63 -6.74 26.02
C ILE A 70 11.83 -6.02 24.69
N SER A 71 12.84 -5.13 24.60
CA SER A 71 13.14 -4.42 23.36
C SER A 71 13.54 -5.35 22.21
N VAL A 72 14.27 -6.44 22.48
CA VAL A 72 14.60 -7.48 21.49
C VAL A 72 13.33 -8.17 21.00
N GLU A 73 12.44 -8.59 21.88
CA GLU A 73 11.20 -9.27 21.49
C GLU A 73 10.26 -8.36 20.69
N THR A 74 10.17 -7.07 21.04
CA THR A 74 9.45 -6.08 20.24
C THR A 74 10.04 -5.98 18.83
N ALA A 75 11.36 -5.86 18.70
CA ALA A 75 12.01 -5.78 17.39
C ALA A 75 11.84 -7.08 16.56
N ARG A 76 11.81 -8.25 17.20
CA ARG A 76 11.48 -9.53 16.53
C ARG A 76 10.06 -9.55 15.98
N ASN A 77 9.10 -9.04 16.75
CA ASN A 77 7.71 -8.91 16.29
C ASN A 77 7.61 -7.98 15.09
N ASP A 78 8.32 -6.85 15.09
CA ASP A 78 8.34 -5.93 13.95
C ASP A 78 8.89 -6.60 12.68
N VAL A 79 9.98 -7.36 12.78
CA VAL A 79 10.53 -8.15 11.66
C VAL A 79 9.50 -9.14 11.12
N ALA A 80 8.80 -9.87 11.99
CA ALA A 80 7.77 -10.83 11.58
C ALA A 80 6.56 -10.13 10.92
N ASN A 81 6.14 -9.00 11.45
CA ASN A 81 5.06 -8.18 10.92
C ASN A 81 5.38 -7.68 9.51
N TYR A 82 6.59 -7.14 9.28
CA TYR A 82 6.96 -6.64 7.95
C TYR A 82 7.13 -7.78 6.93
N LYS A 83 7.65 -8.95 7.33
CA LYS A 83 7.65 -10.14 6.46
C LYS A 83 6.23 -10.53 6.01
N THR A 84 5.27 -10.48 6.95
CA THR A 84 3.86 -10.76 6.65
C THR A 84 3.29 -9.72 5.68
N GLN A 85 3.56 -8.44 5.89
CA GLN A 85 3.11 -7.36 4.99
C GLN A 85 3.70 -7.49 3.58
N ILE A 86 4.96 -7.90 3.45
CA ILE A 86 5.60 -8.17 2.16
C ILE A 86 4.85 -9.28 1.42
N ALA A 87 4.58 -10.40 2.09
CA ALA A 87 3.87 -11.52 1.50
C ALA A 87 2.43 -11.14 1.09
N GLN A 88 1.73 -10.38 1.93
CA GLN A 88 0.37 -9.90 1.62
C GLN A 88 0.36 -8.96 0.41
N ALA A 89 1.31 -8.01 0.34
CA ALA A 89 1.41 -7.09 -0.78
C ALA A 89 1.76 -7.82 -2.09
N GLN A 90 2.65 -8.82 -2.03
CA GLN A 90 2.99 -9.65 -3.19
C GLN A 90 1.80 -10.48 -3.67
N ASN A 91 1.04 -11.09 -2.76
CA ASN A 91 -0.16 -11.86 -3.11
C ASN A 91 -1.23 -10.96 -3.74
N LEU A 92 -1.42 -9.75 -3.20
CA LEU A 92 -2.35 -8.77 -3.78
C LEU A 92 -1.91 -8.35 -5.19
N LEU A 93 -0.61 -8.10 -5.42
CA LEU A 93 -0.09 -7.81 -6.75
C LEU A 93 -0.35 -8.96 -7.73
N ASN A 94 -0.10 -10.20 -7.32
CA ASN A 94 -0.36 -11.38 -8.15
C ASN A 94 -1.84 -11.48 -8.53
N LEU A 95 -2.74 -11.20 -7.57
CA LEU A 95 -4.18 -11.20 -7.80
C LEU A 95 -4.61 -10.11 -8.79
N LEU A 96 -4.11 -8.88 -8.62
CA LEU A 96 -4.47 -7.73 -9.46
C LEU A 96 -3.92 -7.86 -10.89
N VAL A 97 -2.73 -8.41 -11.06
CA VAL A 97 -2.10 -8.64 -12.38
C VAL A 97 -2.64 -9.92 -13.03
N GLY A 98 -3.24 -10.83 -12.26
CA GLY A 98 -3.79 -12.11 -12.74
C GLY A 98 -2.73 -13.19 -12.98
N GLN A 99 -1.49 -12.96 -12.57
CA GLN A 99 -0.38 -13.90 -12.68
C GLN A 99 0.69 -13.59 -11.63
N GLN A 100 1.61 -14.53 -11.41
CA GLN A 100 2.74 -14.29 -10.53
C GLN A 100 3.62 -13.17 -11.08
N VAL A 101 3.82 -12.11 -10.29
CA VAL A 101 4.68 -10.99 -10.66
C VAL A 101 6.16 -11.41 -10.53
N PRO A 102 6.95 -11.30 -11.61
CA PRO A 102 8.38 -11.57 -11.58
C PRO A 102 9.13 -10.70 -10.54
N ALA A 103 10.10 -11.29 -9.85
CA ALA A 103 10.84 -10.61 -8.79
C ALA A 103 11.62 -9.37 -9.26
N ASN A 104 12.03 -9.32 -10.53
CA ASN A 104 12.72 -8.17 -11.12
C ASN A 104 11.81 -6.95 -11.34
N LEU A 105 10.48 -7.13 -11.29
CA LEU A 105 9.50 -6.03 -11.36
C LEU A 105 9.12 -5.51 -9.97
N LEU A 106 9.54 -6.20 -8.91
CA LEU A 106 9.30 -5.80 -7.53
C LEU A 106 10.41 -4.85 -7.06
N PRO A 107 10.08 -3.79 -6.30
CA PRO A 107 11.05 -2.82 -5.84
C PRO A 107 11.96 -3.45 -4.79
N ALA A 108 13.27 -3.42 -5.06
CA ALA A 108 14.29 -3.90 -4.13
C ALA A 108 14.77 -2.81 -3.14
N GLN A 109 14.50 -1.54 -3.42
CA GLN A 109 14.95 -0.41 -2.63
C GLN A 109 13.79 0.46 -2.15
N ARG A 110 14.04 1.21 -1.07
CA ARG A 110 13.10 2.20 -0.56
C ARG A 110 12.78 3.22 -1.66
N VAL A 111 11.50 3.40 -1.92
CA VAL A 111 11.01 4.44 -2.84
C VAL A 111 11.13 5.78 -2.14
N ASN A 112 12.16 6.55 -2.47
CA ASN A 112 12.41 7.87 -1.88
C ASN A 112 11.63 8.99 -2.58
N ARG A 113 11.15 8.74 -3.81
CA ARG A 113 10.39 9.70 -4.62
C ARG A 113 9.43 8.94 -5.54
N ILE A 114 8.14 9.19 -5.39
CA ILE A 114 7.08 8.54 -6.19
C ILE A 114 6.76 9.39 -7.43
N THR A 115 6.84 10.72 -7.33
CA THR A 115 6.57 11.65 -8.43
C THR A 115 7.71 12.65 -8.57
N ALA A 116 8.12 12.91 -9.82
CA ALA A 116 8.78 14.17 -10.14
C ALA A 116 7.70 15.26 -10.04
N THR A 117 8.04 16.41 -9.46
CA THR A 117 7.14 17.55 -9.25
C THR A 117 6.77 18.23 -10.57
N ASN A 118 6.26 17.50 -11.56
CA ASN A 118 5.55 18.07 -12.70
C ASN A 118 4.07 18.12 -12.31
N THR A 119 3.77 19.16 -11.52
CA THR A 119 2.50 19.88 -11.44
C THR A 119 1.28 19.13 -12.00
N ILE A 120 0.49 18.54 -11.10
CA ILE A 120 -0.96 18.60 -11.29
C ILE A 120 -1.26 20.10 -11.25
N GLY A 121 -1.47 20.72 -12.42
CA GLY A 121 -1.64 22.18 -12.52
C GLY A 121 -2.69 22.68 -11.53
N SER A 122 -2.37 23.73 -10.77
CA SER A 122 -3.32 24.31 -9.82
C SER A 122 -4.49 24.90 -10.59
N GLY A 123 -5.64 24.26 -10.47
CA GLY A 123 -6.86 24.55 -11.22
C GLY A 123 -7.41 23.24 -11.73
N ILE A 124 -8.20 22.55 -10.92
CA ILE A 124 -8.98 21.37 -11.36
C ILE A 124 -10.07 21.94 -12.27
N PRO A 125 -9.99 21.82 -13.62
CA PRO A 125 -11.06 22.31 -14.47
C PRO A 125 -12.29 21.44 -14.23
N SER A 126 -13.48 22.03 -14.26
CA SER A 126 -14.76 21.31 -14.18
C SER A 126 -14.84 20.16 -15.19
N ASP A 127 -14.09 20.25 -16.30
CA ASP A 127 -13.96 19.23 -17.33
C ASP A 127 -13.28 17.93 -16.85
N LEU A 128 -12.60 17.91 -15.70
CA LEU A 128 -12.11 16.66 -15.10
C LEU A 128 -13.23 15.84 -14.44
N LEU A 129 -14.38 16.44 -14.10
CA LEU A 129 -15.59 15.68 -13.76
C LEU A 129 -16.07 14.88 -14.98
N ASN A 130 -15.89 15.41 -16.18
CA ASN A 130 -16.10 14.62 -17.38
C ASN A 130 -15.08 13.49 -17.47
N ASN A 131 -13.84 13.60 -17.00
CA ASN A 131 -12.89 12.46 -16.99
C ASN A 131 -13.10 11.45 -15.87
N ARG A 132 -14.01 11.73 -14.93
CA ARG A 132 -14.37 10.84 -13.83
C ARG A 132 -15.42 9.83 -14.30
N PRO A 133 -15.02 8.57 -14.53
CA PRO A 133 -15.91 7.59 -15.15
C PRO A 133 -17.11 7.23 -14.26
N ASP A 134 -16.97 7.41 -12.94
CA ASP A 134 -18.01 7.27 -11.93
C ASP A 134 -19.11 8.34 -12.04
N VAL A 135 -18.73 9.58 -12.38
CA VAL A 135 -19.68 10.69 -12.59
C VAL A 135 -20.41 10.53 -13.93
N ARG A 136 -19.70 10.19 -15.01
CA ARG A 136 -20.33 9.88 -16.32
C ARG A 136 -21.34 8.73 -16.22
N ALA A 137 -21.02 7.69 -15.45
CA ALA A 137 -21.92 6.55 -15.27
C ALA A 137 -23.23 6.94 -14.55
N ALA A 138 -23.16 7.86 -13.59
CA ALA A 138 -24.35 8.39 -12.91
C ALA A 138 -25.20 9.26 -13.85
N GLU A 139 -24.58 10.09 -14.69
CA GLU A 139 -25.25 10.92 -15.68
C GLU A 139 -25.95 10.09 -16.76
N TYR A 140 -25.29 9.06 -17.31
CA TYR A 140 -25.92 8.16 -18.29
C TYR A 140 -27.09 7.36 -17.69
N LYS A 141 -27.01 6.99 -16.41
CA LYS A 141 -28.14 6.34 -15.71
C LYS A 141 -29.33 7.31 -15.55
N LEU A 142 -29.07 8.56 -15.19
CA LEU A 142 -30.09 9.59 -15.10
C LEU A 142 -30.75 9.88 -16.47
N SER A 143 -29.94 10.00 -17.52
CA SER A 143 -30.42 10.20 -18.89
C SER A 143 -31.27 9.02 -19.39
N ALA A 144 -30.84 7.78 -19.13
CA ALA A 144 -31.61 6.58 -19.48
C ALA A 144 -32.93 6.48 -18.70
N ALA A 145 -32.94 6.87 -17.42
CA ALA A 145 -34.16 6.94 -16.62
C ALA A 145 -35.13 8.01 -17.16
N GLY A 146 -34.62 9.17 -17.58
CA GLY A 146 -35.42 10.22 -18.23
C GLY A 146 -36.01 9.78 -19.57
N ALA A 147 -35.24 9.06 -20.40
CA ALA A 147 -35.72 8.50 -21.67
C ALA A 147 -36.83 7.45 -21.47
N ASN A 148 -36.74 6.63 -20.42
CA ASN A 148 -37.78 5.66 -20.07
C ASN A 148 -39.08 6.34 -19.59
N ILE A 149 -38.98 7.46 -18.85
CA ILE A 149 -40.14 8.26 -18.45
C ILE A 149 -40.81 8.89 -19.68
N GLY A 150 -40.03 9.40 -20.63
CA GLY A 150 -40.54 9.92 -21.90
C GLY A 150 -41.27 8.87 -22.75
N ALA A 151 -40.72 7.66 -22.82
CA ALA A 151 -41.34 6.54 -23.54
C ALA A 151 -42.62 6.02 -22.85
N ALA A 152 -42.68 6.04 -21.52
CA ALA A 152 -43.86 5.66 -20.75
C ALA A 152 -44.99 6.69 -20.83
N LYS A 153 -44.67 7.99 -20.99
CA LYS A 153 -45.64 9.09 -21.11
C LYS A 153 -46.22 9.23 -22.52
N ALA A 154 -45.57 8.67 -23.53
CA ALA A 154 -46.00 8.65 -24.93
C ALA A 154 -46.87 7.43 -25.31
N ARG A 155 -47.22 6.58 -24.33
CA ARG A 155 -48.17 5.47 -24.48
C ARG A 155 -49.50 5.79 -23.83
#